data_AF-W6YZS3-F1
#
_entry.id   AF-W6YZS3-F1
#
_cell.length_a   1.000
_cell.length_b   1.000
_cell.length_c   1.000
_cell.angle_alpha   90.00
_cell.angle_beta   90.00
_cell.angle_gamma   90.00
#
_symmetry.space_group_name_H-M   'P 1'
#
loop_
_entity.id
_entity.type
_entity.pdbx_description
1 polymer ?
#
loop_
_entity_poly.entity_id
_entity_poly.type
_entity_poly.pdbx_seq_one_letter_code
_entity_poly.pdbx_strand_id
1 'polypeptide(L)'
;TPDTARLTHGKLCKRIRDKLSEDDRTKGFIYVLQDPGRKESVWKIGYTKRVYNERIDEHSNCCNFEPFIAHVSAQAIQNCKLLEKLIHRDLCHKVRYRSCPNKIKGHTEWFEVSEEVAVQTVKKWERFIHEEKPYDSQGNLNVVWSYVLEKRSPAALGVLDMSHDARQEQWADILAPPTYNDYIYAYLAYARSEVKATYDWVYMFFWQLSTILYSLHTLALCRNRPAFYALVFVLTCAVLPNFRLQSTKKQKVSSPNK
;
A
#
# COMPACT_ATOMS: atom_id res chain seq x y z
N THR A 1 24.82 0.94 -6.34
CA THR A 1 24.32 1.70 -7.50
C THR A 1 22.98 2.32 -7.14
N PRO A 2 22.74 3.59 -7.49
CA PRO A 2 21.45 4.22 -7.24
C PRO A 2 20.32 3.47 -7.97
N ASP A 3 19.16 3.36 -7.34
CA ASP A 3 17.97 2.75 -7.95
C ASP A 3 17.63 3.50 -9.25
N THR A 4 17.37 2.80 -10.35
CA THR A 4 16.88 3.44 -11.57
C THR A 4 15.48 4.01 -11.36
N ALA A 5 15.05 4.97 -12.20
CA ALA A 5 13.70 5.53 -12.13
C ALA A 5 12.62 4.44 -12.23
N ARG A 6 12.81 3.46 -13.13
CA ARG A 6 11.94 2.29 -13.25
C ARG A 6 11.82 1.49 -11.95
N LEU A 7 12.96 1.16 -11.36
CA LEU A 7 13.00 0.37 -10.13
C LEU A 7 12.34 1.13 -8.98
N THR A 8 12.57 2.46 -8.91
CA THR A 8 11.93 3.35 -7.94
C THR A 8 10.42 3.37 -8.11
N HIS A 9 9.93 3.53 -9.33
CA HIS A 9 8.50 3.46 -9.66
C HIS A 9 7.89 2.12 -9.21
N GLY A 10 8.51 0.99 -9.56
CA GLY A 10 8.05 -0.33 -9.15
C GLY A 10 8.01 -0.51 -7.63
N LYS A 11 9.01 0.01 -6.92
CA LYS A 11 9.06 -0.02 -5.44
C LYS A 11 7.97 0.84 -4.81
N LEU A 12 7.68 2.03 -5.36
CA LEU A 12 6.57 2.88 -4.91
C LEU A 12 5.23 2.19 -5.12
N CYS A 13 4.97 1.72 -6.34
CA CYS A 13 3.78 0.97 -6.71
C CYS A 13 3.56 -0.25 -5.80
N LYS A 14 4.61 -1.04 -5.54
CA LYS A 14 4.55 -2.17 -4.61
C LYS A 14 4.21 -1.68 -3.20
N ARG A 15 4.93 -0.68 -2.70
CA ARG A 15 4.79 -0.19 -1.33
C ARG A 15 3.38 0.33 -1.03
N ILE A 16 2.74 1.00 -1.99
CA ILE A 16 1.37 1.52 -1.85
C ILE A 16 0.33 0.38 -1.86
N ARG A 17 0.56 -0.69 -2.64
CA ARG A 17 -0.36 -1.83 -2.69
C ARG A 17 -0.22 -2.76 -1.48
N ASP A 18 0.96 -2.83 -0.88
CA ASP A 18 1.20 -3.65 0.30
C ASP A 18 0.31 -3.18 1.48
N LYS A 19 -0.33 -4.15 2.14
CA LYS A 19 -1.12 -3.89 3.35
C LYS A 19 -0.28 -3.15 4.39
N LEU A 20 -0.88 -2.14 5.03
CA LEU A 20 -0.20 -1.37 6.08
C LEU A 20 0.13 -2.24 7.28
N SER A 21 1.36 -2.10 7.79
CA SER A 21 1.72 -2.62 9.10
C SER A 21 1.25 -1.68 10.21
N GLU A 22 1.15 -2.17 11.44
CA GLU A 22 0.79 -1.34 12.60
C GLU A 22 1.73 -0.14 12.79
N ASP A 23 3.00 -0.31 12.44
CA ASP A 23 4.01 0.74 12.48
C ASP A 23 3.78 1.82 11.42
N ASP A 24 3.25 1.45 10.25
CA ASP A 24 2.89 2.41 9.21
C ASP A 24 1.70 3.27 9.63
N ARG A 25 0.74 2.68 10.34
CA ARG A 25 -0.52 3.29 10.81
C ARG A 25 -0.33 4.29 11.95
N THR A 26 0.88 4.79 12.12
CA THR A 26 1.19 5.77 13.15
C THR A 26 0.73 7.15 12.75
N LYS A 27 0.18 7.88 13.72
CA LYS A 27 -0.22 9.28 13.56
C LYS A 27 0.93 10.20 13.95
N GLY A 28 1.17 11.26 13.18
CA GLY A 28 2.28 12.18 13.43
C GLY A 28 2.40 13.30 12.41
N PHE A 29 3.49 14.06 12.49
CA PHE A 29 3.78 15.21 11.63
C PHE A 29 4.99 14.92 10.74
N ILE A 30 4.94 15.34 9.48
CA ILE A 30 6.10 15.42 8.59
C ILE A 30 6.69 16.82 8.69
N TYR A 31 8.01 16.91 8.58
CA TYR A 31 8.71 18.18 8.51
C TYR A 31 9.84 18.16 7.50
N VAL A 32 10.19 19.35 7.03
CA VAL A 32 11.33 19.64 6.16
C VAL A 32 12.20 20.69 6.85
N LEU A 33 13.47 20.37 7.07
CA LEU A 33 14.42 21.28 7.69
C LEU A 33 15.77 21.26 6.99
N GLN A 34 16.56 22.31 7.17
CA GLN A 34 17.93 22.43 6.68
C GLN A 34 18.87 22.78 7.84
N ASP A 35 20.16 22.50 7.64
CA ASP A 35 21.26 23.05 8.42
C ASP A 35 21.90 24.22 7.64
N PRO A 36 21.60 25.49 7.99
CA PRO A 36 22.12 26.66 7.28
C PRO A 36 23.64 26.81 7.35
N GLY A 37 24.29 26.16 8.34
CA GLY A 37 25.75 26.21 8.50
C GLY A 37 26.51 25.42 7.43
N ARG A 38 25.81 24.70 6.54
CA ARG A 38 26.42 23.90 5.47
C ARG A 38 26.35 24.61 4.13
N LYS A 39 27.44 24.48 3.36
CA LYS A 39 27.54 25.01 1.98
C LYS A 39 26.64 24.26 0.99
N GLU A 40 26.32 23.00 1.26
CA GLU A 40 25.47 22.18 0.41
C GLU A 40 23.99 22.44 0.73
N SER A 41 23.18 22.66 -0.31
CA SER A 41 21.72 22.76 -0.17
C SER A 41 21.11 21.37 0.00
N VAL A 42 21.17 20.85 1.22
CA VAL A 42 20.60 19.55 1.60
C VAL A 42 19.47 19.71 2.61
N TRP A 43 18.36 19.03 2.34
CA TRP A 43 17.15 19.10 3.14
C TRP A 43 16.89 17.78 3.83
N LYS A 44 16.64 17.85 5.14
CA LYS A 44 16.14 16.73 5.91
C LYS A 44 14.64 16.65 5.79
N ILE A 45 14.15 15.45 5.50
CA ILE A 45 12.72 15.15 5.58
C ILE A 45 12.54 14.06 6.61
N GLY A 46 11.71 14.31 7.63
CA GLY A 46 11.46 13.33 8.67
C GLY A 46 10.05 13.40 9.22
N TYR A 47 9.68 12.38 9.98
CA TYR A 47 8.44 12.38 10.76
C TYR A 47 8.67 12.43 12.27
N THR A 48 7.63 12.79 13.01
CA THR A 48 7.57 12.67 14.47
C THR A 48 6.16 12.33 14.94
N LYS A 49 6.05 11.54 16.01
CA LYS A 49 4.78 11.28 16.72
C LYS A 49 4.53 12.28 17.85
N ARG A 50 5.57 13.01 18.26
CA ARG A 50 5.57 13.96 19.38
C ARG A 50 5.26 15.37 18.88
N VAL A 51 5.22 16.32 19.82
CA VAL A 51 5.22 17.74 19.49
C VAL A 51 6.44 18.05 18.62
N TYR A 52 6.23 18.77 17.54
CA TYR A 52 7.26 19.02 16.55
C TYR A 52 8.49 19.75 17.12
N ASN A 53 8.26 20.76 17.98
CA ASN A 53 9.35 21.56 18.57
C ASN A 53 10.34 20.69 19.37
N GLU A 54 9.86 19.74 20.16
CA GLU A 54 10.72 18.80 20.90
C GLU A 54 11.64 18.01 19.95
N ARG A 55 11.13 17.62 18.78
CA ARG A 55 11.91 16.89 17.78
C ARG A 55 12.98 17.77 17.13
N ILE A 56 12.70 19.06 16.96
CA ILE A 56 13.67 20.02 16.44
C ILE A 56 14.80 20.25 17.43
N ASP A 57 14.48 20.39 18.71
CA ASP A 57 15.47 20.52 19.78
C ASP A 57 16.37 19.28 19.86
N GLU A 58 15.79 18.08 19.72
CA GLU A 58 16.56 16.83 19.64
C GLU A 58 17.54 16.83 18.46
N HIS A 59 17.13 17.29 17.27
CA HIS A 59 18.02 17.36 16.11
C HIS A 59 19.12 18.39 16.29
N SER A 60 18.76 19.56 16.83
CA SER A 60 19.69 20.64 17.13
C SER A 60 20.77 20.15 18.10
N ASN A 61 20.38 19.54 19.22
CA ASN A 61 21.29 19.00 20.22
C ASN A 61 22.10 17.80 19.71
N CYS A 62 21.48 16.89 18.94
CA CYS A 62 22.13 15.67 18.46
C CYS A 62 23.17 15.96 17.36
N CYS A 63 22.92 16.95 16.51
CA CYS A 63 23.76 17.22 15.34
C CYS A 63 24.52 18.55 15.41
N ASN A 64 24.34 19.31 16.50
CA ASN A 64 24.97 20.60 16.81
C ASN A 64 24.79 21.65 15.70
N PHE A 65 23.53 21.95 15.36
CA PHE A 65 23.19 23.00 14.40
C PHE A 65 21.83 23.63 14.71
N GLU A 66 21.62 24.88 14.30
CA GLU A 66 20.32 25.55 14.40
C GLU A 66 19.46 25.24 13.15
N PRO A 67 18.32 24.54 13.26
CA PRO A 67 17.57 24.12 12.09
C PRO A 67 16.76 25.25 11.45
N PHE A 68 16.90 25.44 10.14
CA PHE A 68 15.96 26.23 9.34
C PHE A 68 14.77 25.36 8.92
N ILE A 69 13.55 25.84 9.12
CA ILE A 69 12.32 25.06 8.93
C ILE A 69 11.59 25.58 7.70
N ALA A 70 11.51 24.75 6.65
CA ALA A 70 10.78 25.09 5.42
C ALA A 70 9.34 24.60 5.41
N HIS A 71 9.04 23.48 6.09
CA HIS A 71 7.68 22.92 6.14
C HIS A 71 7.45 22.08 7.38
N VAL A 72 6.23 22.14 7.90
CA VAL A 72 5.69 21.24 8.91
C VAL A 72 4.24 20.94 8.53
N SER A 73 3.81 19.68 8.61
CA SER A 73 2.40 19.33 8.40
C SER A 73 1.51 20.17 9.32
N ALA A 74 0.46 20.79 8.77
CA ALA A 74 -0.45 21.63 9.54
C ALA A 74 -1.20 20.87 10.65
N GLN A 75 -1.38 19.56 10.48
CA GLN A 75 -2.00 18.70 11.47
C GLN A 75 -1.40 17.29 11.46
N ALA A 76 -1.70 16.53 12.50
CA ALA A 76 -1.21 15.17 12.64
C ALA A 76 -1.89 14.24 11.61
N ILE A 77 -1.08 13.69 10.72
CA ILE A 77 -1.48 12.85 9.59
C ILE A 77 -1.52 11.39 10.03
N GLN A 78 -2.58 10.67 9.65
CA GLN A 78 -2.68 9.22 9.81
C GLN A 78 -1.80 8.51 8.76
N ASN A 79 -1.20 7.38 9.10
CA ASN A 79 -0.26 6.65 8.24
C ASN A 79 1.04 7.43 7.93
N CYS A 80 1.49 8.26 8.89
CA CYS A 80 2.58 9.23 8.71
C CYS A 80 3.94 8.55 8.43
N LYS A 81 4.18 7.37 9.01
CA LYS A 81 5.42 6.64 8.74
C LYS A 81 5.45 6.01 7.34
N LEU A 82 4.30 5.61 6.80
CA LEU A 82 4.23 5.25 5.37
C LEU A 82 4.55 6.48 4.51
N LEU A 83 3.92 7.61 4.81
CA LEU A 83 4.12 8.86 4.10
C LEU A 83 5.61 9.23 4.00
N GLU A 84 6.34 9.21 5.12
CA GLU A 84 7.80 9.41 5.13
C GLU A 84 8.52 8.41 4.21
N LYS A 85 8.21 7.10 4.33
CA LYS A 85 8.83 6.06 3.50
C LYS A 85 8.59 6.28 1.99
N LEU A 86 7.42 6.79 1.61
CA LEU A 86 7.08 7.11 0.22
C LEU A 86 7.88 8.30 -0.28
N ILE A 87 7.98 9.38 0.51
CA ILE A 87 8.79 10.56 0.18
C ILE A 87 10.27 10.18 0.03
N HIS A 88 10.82 9.46 1.00
CA HIS A 88 12.22 9.00 0.95
C HIS A 88 12.49 8.12 -0.26
N ARG A 89 11.52 7.28 -0.65
CA ARG A 89 11.63 6.45 -1.85
C ARG A 89 11.56 7.30 -3.12
N ASP A 90 10.68 8.30 -3.18
CA ASP A 90 10.54 9.22 -4.31
C ASP A 90 11.83 10.04 -4.54
N LEU A 91 12.57 10.34 -3.46
CA LEU A 91 13.82 11.11 -3.48
C LEU A 91 15.08 10.25 -3.34
N CYS A 92 14.99 8.91 -3.43
CA CYS A 92 16.10 8.03 -3.07
C CYS A 92 17.39 8.25 -3.88
N HIS A 93 17.27 8.74 -5.11
CA HIS A 93 18.38 9.07 -6.00
C HIS A 93 19.13 10.37 -5.63
N LYS A 94 18.55 11.19 -4.74
CA LYS A 94 19.14 12.43 -4.21
C LYS A 94 19.61 12.30 -2.77
N VAL A 95 19.56 11.11 -2.18
CA VAL A 95 19.98 10.89 -0.79
C VAL A 95 21.44 11.28 -0.61
N ARG A 96 21.70 11.99 0.49
CA ARG A 96 23.04 12.32 0.98
C ARG A 96 23.19 11.79 2.39
N TYR A 97 24.28 11.07 2.61
CA TYR A 97 24.63 10.61 3.95
C TYR A 97 25.17 11.78 4.77
N ARG A 98 24.59 12.02 5.93
CA ARG A 98 25.08 13.02 6.88
C ARG A 98 25.67 12.33 8.11
N SER A 99 26.97 12.52 8.35
CA SER A 99 27.60 12.10 9.60
C SER A 99 26.99 12.86 10.80
N CYS A 100 26.87 12.18 11.93
CA CYS A 100 26.36 12.73 13.18
C CYS A 100 27.35 12.41 14.31
N PRO A 101 27.84 13.41 15.06
CA PRO A 101 28.77 13.17 16.16
C PRO A 101 28.21 12.22 17.23
N ASN A 102 26.89 12.27 17.44
CA ASN A 102 26.20 11.53 18.49
C ASN A 102 25.58 10.20 18.01
N LYS A 103 25.84 9.77 16.77
CA LYS A 103 25.33 8.48 16.25
C LYS A 103 26.40 7.67 15.53
N ILE A 104 26.47 6.38 15.88
CA ILE A 104 27.34 5.40 15.23
C ILE A 104 27.02 5.28 13.73
N LYS A 105 25.72 5.34 13.38
CA LYS A 105 25.24 5.42 12.00
C LYS A 105 24.74 6.83 11.76
N GLY A 106 25.28 7.51 10.74
CA GLY A 106 24.79 8.80 10.30
C GLY A 106 23.37 8.75 9.76
N HIS A 107 22.89 9.88 9.28
CA HIS A 107 21.53 10.06 8.78
C HIS A 107 21.46 9.82 7.27
N THR A 108 20.48 9.05 6.83
CA THR A 108 20.16 8.80 5.42
C THR A 108 18.91 9.56 4.95
N GLU A 109 18.42 10.46 5.79
CA GLU A 109 17.15 11.19 5.63
C GLU A 109 17.39 12.62 5.11
N TRP A 110 18.53 12.84 4.45
CA TRP A 110 18.94 14.12 3.87
C TRP A 110 18.99 14.00 2.35
N PHE A 111 18.52 15.01 1.64
CA PHE A 111 18.34 14.99 0.19
C PHE A 111 18.93 16.25 -0.44
N GLU A 112 19.74 16.08 -1.50
CA GLU A 112 20.27 17.18 -2.31
C GLU A 112 19.24 17.58 -3.36
N VAL A 113 18.36 18.50 -2.98
CA VAL A 113 17.27 19.05 -3.78
C VAL A 113 17.07 20.52 -3.40
N SER A 114 16.34 21.30 -4.20
CA SER A 114 15.95 22.65 -3.77
C SER A 114 14.89 22.58 -2.65
N GLU A 115 14.70 23.71 -1.94
CA GLU A 115 13.64 23.85 -0.94
C GLU A 115 12.27 23.53 -1.55
N GLU A 116 12.00 24.10 -2.72
CA GLU A 116 10.75 23.96 -3.44
C GLU A 116 10.48 22.50 -3.78
N VAL A 117 11.49 21.78 -4.29
CA VAL A 117 11.36 20.36 -4.62
C VAL A 117 11.10 19.51 -3.37
N ALA A 118 11.79 19.78 -2.25
CA ALA A 118 11.55 19.07 -1.00
C ALA A 118 10.13 19.29 -0.48
N VAL A 119 9.69 20.54 -0.40
CA VAL A 119 8.37 20.93 0.11
C VAL A 119 7.25 20.44 -0.82
N GLN A 120 7.38 20.59 -2.14
CA GLN A 120 6.39 20.11 -3.10
C GLN A 120 6.29 18.59 -3.08
N THR A 121 7.40 17.86 -2.92
CA THR A 121 7.36 16.40 -2.78
C THR A 121 6.58 16.00 -1.54
N VAL A 122 6.85 16.63 -0.40
CA VAL A 122 6.11 16.37 0.85
C VAL A 122 4.62 16.66 0.66
N LYS A 123 4.25 17.84 0.16
CA LYS A 123 2.85 18.24 -0.05
C LYS A 123 2.11 17.31 -1.01
N LYS A 124 2.78 16.82 -2.06
CA LYS A 124 2.21 15.84 -3.01
C LYS A 124 1.82 14.54 -2.28
N TRP A 125 2.72 13.99 -1.49
CA TRP A 125 2.45 12.74 -0.76
C TRP A 125 1.52 12.95 0.45
N GLU A 126 1.58 14.10 1.12
CA GLU A 126 0.65 14.48 2.19
C GLU A 126 -0.78 14.47 1.66
N ARG A 127 -1.04 15.14 0.54
CA ARG A 127 -2.37 15.15 -0.12
C ARG A 127 -2.88 13.74 -0.37
N PHE A 128 -2.05 12.90 -0.99
CA PHE A 128 -2.40 11.51 -1.26
C PHE A 128 -2.73 10.73 0.02
N ILE A 129 -1.93 10.83 1.08
CA ILE A 129 -2.17 10.03 2.29
C ILE A 129 -3.30 10.60 3.15
N HIS A 130 -3.38 11.93 3.25
CA HIS A 130 -4.21 12.63 4.22
C HIS A 130 -5.57 13.04 3.68
N GLU A 131 -5.60 13.64 2.48
CA GLU A 131 -6.83 14.14 1.87
C GLU A 131 -7.57 13.00 1.16
N GLU A 132 -6.85 12.23 0.34
CA GLU A 132 -7.44 11.17 -0.49
C GLU A 132 -7.73 9.86 0.25
N LYS A 133 -7.19 9.70 1.47
CA LYS A 133 -7.40 8.56 2.38
C LYS A 133 -7.45 7.19 1.65
N PRO A 134 -6.35 6.78 1.01
CA PRO A 134 -6.34 5.67 0.06
C PRO A 134 -6.48 4.29 0.71
N TYR A 135 -6.42 4.21 2.04
CA TYR A 135 -6.47 2.95 2.78
C TYR A 135 -7.74 2.86 3.63
N ASP A 136 -8.28 1.64 3.72
CA ASP A 136 -9.40 1.31 4.61
C ASP A 136 -8.97 1.17 6.08
N SER A 137 -9.93 0.88 6.96
CA SER A 137 -9.68 0.68 8.40
C SER A 137 -8.81 -0.54 8.72
N GLN A 138 -8.66 -1.46 7.78
CA GLN A 138 -7.82 -2.66 7.88
C GLN A 138 -6.42 -2.43 7.28
N GLY A 139 -6.15 -1.25 6.73
CA GLY A 139 -4.88 -0.91 6.10
C GLY A 139 -4.73 -1.49 4.69
N ASN A 140 -5.80 -1.93 4.03
CA ASN A 140 -5.74 -2.31 2.63
C ASN A 140 -5.95 -1.08 1.75
N LEU A 141 -5.29 -1.04 0.59
CA LEU A 141 -5.55 -0.04 -0.42
C LEU A 141 -7.00 -0.20 -0.92
N ASN A 142 -7.75 0.88 -0.96
CA ASN A 142 -9.14 0.83 -1.37
C ASN A 142 -9.28 0.50 -2.87
N VAL A 143 -10.47 0.06 -3.26
CA VAL A 143 -10.75 -0.41 -4.63
C VAL A 143 -10.52 0.67 -5.69
N VAL A 144 -10.83 1.93 -5.37
CA VAL A 144 -10.67 3.07 -6.28
C VAL A 144 -9.20 3.33 -6.55
N TRP A 145 -8.39 3.44 -5.50
CA TRP A 145 -6.95 3.66 -5.64
C TRP A 145 -6.23 2.45 -6.24
N SER A 146 -6.69 1.23 -5.97
CA SER A 146 -6.17 0.03 -6.64
C SER A 146 -6.37 0.11 -8.15
N TYR A 147 -7.58 0.47 -8.59
CA TYR A 147 -7.91 0.67 -10.00
C TYR A 147 -7.13 1.85 -10.62
N VAL A 148 -7.13 3.01 -9.96
CA VAL A 148 -6.44 4.22 -10.44
C VAL A 148 -4.95 3.99 -10.60
N LEU A 149 -4.30 3.37 -9.59
CA LEU A 149 -2.88 3.03 -9.69
C LEU A 149 -2.63 2.05 -10.83
N GLU A 150 -3.51 1.09 -11.09
CA GLU A 150 -3.35 0.17 -12.22
C GLU A 150 -3.48 0.89 -13.57
N LYS A 151 -4.47 1.78 -13.71
CA LYS A 151 -4.74 2.48 -14.99
C LYS A 151 -3.77 3.61 -15.29
N ARG A 152 -3.34 4.35 -14.27
CA ARG A 152 -2.46 5.51 -14.42
C ARG A 152 -0.98 5.14 -14.30
N SER A 153 -0.65 4.01 -13.66
CA SER A 153 0.71 3.48 -13.70
C SER A 153 1.00 3.04 -15.13
N PRO A 154 1.99 3.63 -15.81
CA PRO A 154 2.36 3.18 -17.14
C PRO A 154 3.01 1.81 -16.99
N ALA A 155 2.22 0.76 -17.21
CA ALA A 155 2.74 -0.60 -17.26
C ALA A 155 3.64 -0.81 -18.50
N ALA A 156 3.69 0.14 -19.46
CA ALA A 156 4.19 -0.14 -20.80
C ALA A 156 4.83 1.03 -21.61
N LEU A 157 5.12 2.21 -21.06
CA LEU A 157 5.69 3.32 -21.85
C LEU A 157 7.20 3.45 -21.66
N GLY A 158 8.01 2.94 -22.59
CA GLY A 158 9.42 3.37 -22.80
C GLY A 158 10.34 3.40 -21.57
N VAL A 159 10.15 2.49 -20.61
CA VAL A 159 10.67 2.65 -19.24
C VAL A 159 12.17 2.31 -19.07
N LEU A 160 12.95 2.16 -20.15
CA LEU A 160 14.38 1.84 -20.02
C LEU A 160 15.24 3.09 -19.78
N ASP A 161 14.78 4.24 -20.27
CA ASP A 161 15.49 5.52 -20.35
C ASP A 161 14.78 6.67 -19.63
N MET A 162 13.70 6.38 -18.88
CA MET A 162 13.00 7.38 -18.06
C MET A 162 13.93 8.01 -17.01
N SER A 163 14.02 9.34 -17.02
CA SER A 163 14.75 10.11 -15.99
C SER A 163 14.01 10.09 -14.65
N HIS A 164 14.73 10.40 -13.56
CA HIS A 164 14.08 10.51 -12.25
C HIS A 164 13.08 11.67 -12.18
N ASP A 165 13.33 12.75 -12.92
CA ASP A 165 12.47 13.94 -12.94
C ASP A 165 11.17 13.66 -13.70
N ALA A 166 11.25 13.05 -14.90
CA ALA A 166 10.07 12.63 -15.67
C ALA A 166 9.20 11.64 -14.87
N ARG A 167 9.84 10.75 -14.11
CA ARG A 167 9.14 9.87 -13.18
C ARG A 167 8.44 10.66 -12.07
N GLN A 168 9.07 11.69 -11.48
CA GLN A 168 8.44 12.51 -10.44
C GLN A 168 7.21 13.26 -10.94
N GLU A 169 7.30 13.84 -12.15
CA GLU A 169 6.19 14.51 -12.82
C GLU A 169 5.03 13.54 -13.06
N GLN A 170 5.31 12.36 -13.62
CA GLN A 170 4.31 11.31 -13.80
C GLN A 170 3.63 10.88 -12.50
N TRP A 171 4.35 10.86 -11.36
CA TRP A 171 3.73 10.55 -10.08
C TRP A 171 2.77 11.65 -9.60
N ALA A 172 2.90 12.90 -10.08
CA ALA A 172 1.88 13.91 -9.83
C ALA A 172 0.55 13.54 -10.53
N ASP A 173 0.61 13.05 -11.77
CA ASP A 173 -0.57 12.61 -12.52
C ASP A 173 -1.20 11.35 -11.94
N ILE A 174 -0.37 10.38 -11.53
CA ILE A 174 -0.85 9.14 -10.90
C ILE A 174 -1.62 9.47 -9.61
N LEU A 175 -1.09 10.38 -8.79
CA LEU A 175 -1.66 10.75 -7.50
C LEU A 175 -2.70 11.88 -7.60
N ALA A 176 -3.04 12.35 -8.80
CA ALA A 176 -4.12 13.30 -8.98
C ALA A 176 -5.43 12.73 -8.38
N PRO A 177 -6.33 13.57 -7.82
CA PRO A 177 -7.58 13.08 -7.26
C PRO A 177 -8.36 12.19 -8.25
N PRO A 178 -8.93 11.05 -7.82
CA PRO A 178 -9.76 10.22 -8.67
C PRO A 178 -10.97 10.99 -9.18
N THR A 179 -11.24 10.90 -10.49
CA THR A 179 -12.41 11.53 -11.10
C THR A 179 -13.67 10.71 -10.83
N TYR A 180 -14.85 11.30 -11.02
CA TYR A 180 -16.12 10.56 -10.90
C TYR A 180 -16.16 9.29 -11.77
N ASN A 181 -15.61 9.35 -12.99
CA ASN A 181 -15.49 8.18 -13.87
C ASN A 181 -14.57 7.11 -13.28
N ASP A 182 -13.47 7.49 -12.63
CA ASP A 182 -12.57 6.52 -11.97
C ASP A 182 -13.31 5.74 -10.88
N TYR A 183 -14.17 6.40 -10.09
CA TYR A 183 -15.01 5.72 -9.10
C TYR A 183 -15.95 4.71 -9.75
N ILE A 184 -16.70 5.11 -10.78
CA ILE A 184 -17.62 4.23 -11.49
C ILE A 184 -16.87 3.01 -12.04
N TYR A 185 -15.79 3.24 -12.76
CA TYR A 185 -15.06 2.14 -13.40
C TYR A 185 -14.37 1.23 -12.38
N ALA A 186 -13.86 1.77 -11.27
CA ALA A 186 -13.28 0.96 -10.20
C ALA A 186 -14.32 0.02 -9.59
N TYR A 187 -15.51 0.52 -9.22
CA TYR A 187 -16.56 -0.32 -8.66
C TYR A 187 -17.16 -1.29 -9.67
N LEU A 188 -17.29 -0.91 -10.95
CA LEU A 188 -17.70 -1.83 -12.01
C LEU A 188 -16.67 -2.95 -12.23
N ALA A 189 -15.37 -2.62 -12.25
CA ALA A 189 -14.30 -3.61 -12.38
C ALA A 189 -14.31 -4.57 -11.19
N TYR A 190 -14.50 -4.05 -9.98
CA TYR A 190 -14.62 -4.86 -8.77
C TYR A 190 -15.85 -5.77 -8.76
N ALA A 191 -17.03 -5.23 -9.08
CA ALA A 191 -18.24 -6.03 -9.20
C ALA A 191 -18.09 -7.14 -10.24
N ARG A 192 -17.46 -6.84 -11.39
CA ARG A 192 -17.16 -7.85 -12.42
C ARG A 192 -16.20 -8.93 -11.91
N SER A 193 -15.16 -8.58 -11.14
CA SER A 193 -14.25 -9.57 -10.58
C SER A 193 -14.93 -10.48 -9.55
N GLU A 194 -15.79 -9.92 -8.69
CA GLU A 194 -16.55 -10.69 -7.69
C GLU A 194 -17.58 -11.62 -8.36
N VAL A 195 -18.30 -11.13 -9.38
CA VAL A 195 -19.23 -11.93 -10.18
C VAL A 195 -18.48 -13.03 -10.93
N LYS A 196 -17.34 -12.73 -11.53
CA LYS A 196 -16.51 -13.74 -12.20
C LYS A 196 -16.04 -14.82 -11.23
N ALA A 197 -15.53 -14.45 -10.06
CA ALA A 197 -15.09 -15.40 -9.04
C ALA A 197 -16.25 -16.30 -8.57
N THR A 198 -17.44 -15.71 -8.38
CA THR A 198 -18.66 -16.45 -8.03
C THR A 198 -19.08 -17.39 -9.15
N TYR A 199 -19.05 -16.91 -10.40
CA TYR A 199 -19.35 -17.73 -11.58
C TYR A 199 -18.38 -18.90 -11.73
N ASP A 200 -17.08 -18.65 -11.62
CA ASP A 200 -16.03 -19.68 -11.70
C ASP A 200 -16.22 -20.72 -10.59
N TRP A 201 -16.62 -20.30 -9.38
CA TRP A 201 -16.96 -21.20 -8.27
C TRP A 201 -18.20 -22.05 -8.56
N VAL A 202 -19.29 -21.41 -9.00
CA VAL A 202 -20.55 -22.11 -9.37
C VAL A 202 -20.31 -23.10 -10.50
N TYR A 203 -19.52 -22.71 -11.51
CA TYR A 203 -19.15 -23.57 -12.62
C TYR A 203 -18.30 -24.75 -12.15
N MET A 204 -17.28 -24.50 -11.32
CA MET A 204 -16.42 -25.56 -10.76
C MET A 204 -17.20 -26.58 -9.94
N PHE A 205 -18.26 -26.16 -9.24
CA PHE A 205 -19.10 -27.02 -8.42
C PHE A 205 -20.47 -27.31 -9.03
N PHE A 206 -20.64 -27.10 -10.34
CA PHE A 206 -21.92 -27.21 -11.03
C PHE A 206 -22.63 -28.55 -10.77
N TRP A 207 -21.89 -29.66 -10.87
CA TRP A 207 -22.43 -31.00 -10.63
C TRP A 207 -22.82 -31.23 -9.17
N GLN A 208 -22.05 -30.70 -8.22
CA GLN A 208 -22.36 -30.82 -6.79
C GLN A 208 -23.59 -29.99 -6.41
N LEU A 209 -23.71 -28.77 -6.94
CA LEU A 209 -24.89 -27.93 -6.76
C LEU A 209 -26.13 -28.58 -7.38
N SER A 210 -25.99 -29.14 -8.58
CA SER A 210 -27.09 -29.83 -9.28
C SER A 210 -27.57 -31.07 -8.52
N THR A 211 -26.67 -31.89 -7.96
CA THR A 211 -27.07 -33.08 -7.17
C THR A 211 -27.71 -32.71 -5.84
N ILE A 212 -27.24 -31.65 -5.17
CA ILE A 212 -27.88 -31.13 -3.96
C ILE A 212 -29.29 -30.60 -4.28
N LEU A 213 -29.45 -29.82 -5.35
CA LEU A 213 -30.75 -29.30 -5.76
C LEU A 213 -31.73 -30.43 -6.13
N TYR A 214 -31.25 -31.42 -6.89
CA TYR A 214 -32.07 -32.57 -7.27
C TYR A 214 -32.51 -33.37 -6.03
N SER A 215 -31.58 -33.69 -5.12
CA SER A 215 -31.91 -34.44 -3.90
C SER A 215 -32.84 -33.68 -2.95
N LEU A 216 -32.70 -32.35 -2.83
CA LEU A 216 -33.66 -31.49 -2.12
C LEU A 216 -35.05 -31.55 -2.75
N HIS A 217 -35.13 -31.45 -4.08
CA HIS A 217 -36.40 -31.53 -4.82
C HIS A 217 -37.06 -32.90 -4.64
N THR A 218 -36.30 -34.00 -4.74
CA THR A 218 -36.79 -35.35 -4.48
C THR A 218 -37.32 -35.50 -3.05
N LEU A 219 -36.62 -34.96 -2.05
CA LEU A 219 -37.10 -34.97 -0.66
C LEU A 219 -38.41 -34.18 -0.51
N ALA A 220 -38.51 -32.99 -1.12
CA ALA A 220 -39.71 -32.15 -1.05
C ALA A 220 -40.95 -32.82 -1.66
N LEU A 221 -40.77 -33.59 -2.75
CA LEU A 221 -41.83 -34.35 -3.41
C LEU A 221 -42.19 -35.65 -2.67
N CYS A 222 -41.20 -36.49 -2.39
CA CYS A 222 -41.44 -37.85 -1.87
C CYS A 222 -41.71 -37.87 -0.36
N ARG A 223 -41.17 -36.89 0.39
CA ARG A 223 -41.37 -36.71 1.84
C ARG A 223 -41.21 -37.99 2.67
N ASN A 224 -40.29 -38.86 2.27
CA ASN A 224 -40.09 -40.18 2.88
C ASN A 224 -38.65 -40.36 3.40
N ARG A 225 -38.46 -41.34 4.30
CA ARG A 225 -37.15 -41.61 4.94
C ARG A 225 -36.05 -41.95 3.93
N PRO A 226 -36.28 -42.74 2.86
CA PRO A 226 -35.26 -43.00 1.85
C PRO A 226 -34.74 -41.74 1.15
N ALA A 227 -35.63 -40.82 0.74
CA ALA A 227 -35.23 -39.56 0.12
C ALA A 227 -34.41 -38.68 1.09
N PHE A 228 -34.75 -38.71 2.39
CA PHE A 228 -33.98 -38.02 3.41
C PHE A 228 -32.56 -38.60 3.55
N TYR A 229 -32.41 -39.93 3.64
CA TYR A 229 -31.08 -40.55 3.72
C TYR A 229 -30.24 -40.32 2.45
N ALA A 230 -30.88 -40.29 1.26
CA ALA A 230 -30.20 -39.95 0.01
C ALA A 230 -29.64 -38.52 0.02
N LEU A 231 -30.41 -37.55 0.51
CA LEU A 231 -29.93 -36.17 0.69
C LEU A 231 -28.76 -36.09 1.68
N VAL A 232 -28.85 -36.78 2.83
CA VAL A 232 -27.77 -36.82 3.83
C VAL A 232 -26.49 -37.41 3.23
N PHE A 233 -26.60 -38.46 2.42
CA PHE A 233 -25.47 -39.06 1.71
C PHE A 233 -24.83 -38.06 0.72
N VAL A 234 -25.65 -37.40 -0.12
CA VAL A 234 -25.17 -36.38 -1.07
C VAL A 234 -24.45 -35.22 -0.36
N LEU A 235 -25.02 -34.72 0.75
CA LEU A 235 -24.38 -33.67 1.56
C LEU A 235 -23.05 -34.15 2.15
N THR A 236 -22.98 -35.38 2.66
CA THR A 236 -21.75 -35.97 3.18
C THR A 236 -20.67 -36.04 2.09
N CYS A 237 -21.03 -36.52 0.90
CA CYS A 237 -20.12 -36.57 -0.26
C CYS A 237 -19.69 -35.19 -0.76
N ALA A 238 -20.55 -34.17 -0.69
CA ALA A 238 -20.22 -32.80 -1.07
C ALA A 238 -19.23 -32.13 -0.10
N VAL A 239 -19.25 -32.51 1.19
CA VAL A 239 -18.42 -31.91 2.24
C VAL A 239 -17.08 -32.63 2.43
N LEU A 240 -17.01 -33.95 2.20
CA LEU A 240 -15.78 -34.76 2.34
C LEU A 240 -14.55 -34.20 1.57
N PRO A 241 -14.67 -33.71 0.32
CA PRO A 241 -13.56 -33.08 -0.39
C PRO A 241 -13.03 -31.79 0.29
N ASN A 242 -13.92 -31.00 0.90
CA ASN A 242 -13.54 -29.75 1.58
C ASN A 242 -12.73 -30.00 2.86
N PHE A 243 -13.00 -31.08 3.60
CA PHE A 243 -12.18 -31.49 4.73
C PHE A 243 -10.77 -31.96 4.32
N ARG A 244 -10.64 -32.67 3.19
CA ARG A 244 -9.32 -33.04 2.64
C ARG A 244 -8.49 -31.82 2.21
N LEU A 245 -9.11 -30.81 1.61
CA LEU A 245 -8.43 -29.57 1.19
C LEU A 245 -7.94 -28.72 2.36
N GLN A 246 -8.68 -28.66 3.48
CA GLN A 246 -8.24 -27.96 4.68
C GLN A 246 -7.10 -28.69 5.41
N SER A 247 -7.13 -30.03 5.42
CA SER A 247 -6.07 -30.89 5.96
C SER A 247 -4.73 -30.68 5.25
N THR A 248 -4.72 -30.64 3.92
CA THR A 248 -3.50 -30.46 3.12
C THR A 248 -2.93 -29.05 3.23
N LYS A 249 -3.79 -28.01 3.36
CA LYS A 249 -3.33 -26.64 3.64
C LYS A 249 -2.67 -26.52 5.01
N LYS A 250 -3.19 -27.18 6.05
CA LYS A 250 -2.56 -27.22 7.38
C LYS A 250 -1.21 -27.96 7.37
N GLN A 251 -1.09 -29.07 6.65
CA GLN A 251 0.18 -29.80 6.50
C GLN A 251 1.26 -28.99 5.76
N LYS A 252 0.87 -28.15 4.79
CA LYS A 252 1.83 -27.30 4.06
C LYS A 252 2.40 -26.15 4.90
N VAL A 253 1.69 -25.76 5.98
CA VAL A 253 2.13 -24.73 6.95
C VAL A 253 2.99 -25.35 8.07
N SER A 254 2.91 -26.66 8.30
CA SER A 254 3.62 -27.34 9.41
C SER A 254 4.91 -28.06 9.01
N SER A 255 5.34 -28.04 7.75
CA SER A 255 6.68 -28.53 7.39
C SER A 255 7.72 -27.47 7.77
N PRO A 256 8.62 -27.74 8.74
CA PRO A 256 9.77 -26.87 8.96
C PRO A 256 10.72 -27.05 7.77
N ASN A 257 11.14 -25.93 7.17
CA ASN A 257 12.27 -25.93 6.24
C ASN A 257 13.47 -26.55 6.96
N LYS A 258 13.87 -27.74 6.53
CA LYS A 258 15.22 -28.27 6.72
C LYS A 258 16.10 -27.77 5.59
#